data_AF-A0AAE9PR83-F1
#
_entry.id   AF-A0AAE9PR83-F1
#
_cell.length_a   1.000
_cell.length_b   1.000
_cell.length_c   1.000
_cell.angle_alpha   90.00
_cell.angle_beta   90.00
_cell.angle_gamma   90.00
#
_symmetry.space_group_name_H-M   'P 1'
#
loop_
_entity.id
_entity.type
_entity.pdbx_description
1 polymer ?
#
loop_
_entity_poly.entity_id
_entity_poly.type
_entity_poly.pdbx_seq_one_letter_code
_entity_poly.pdbx_strand_id
1 'polypeptide(L)'
;MRNNKYVKVLQLGMQNEMEYRANYWLQMAGFMLPIMTQIFLWLAVFGSSGQARVLGYSLPEMLVYVVMAGVTGKLIATGFEYEIATDIKEGGLAKFMVQPVHYFAYRFCRFIGGKVIQSAVVLLAAAILLLCLSLEGQISFGLSYILLYILALPGALVLNFVVYYALSGIAFWVTESAGLFYTLSLVIYVASGTVFPLTIFGDVLARLFSLLPFSYTVFFPVNALTGKLTLLEAAKGIGVQWLWIVVLAAVSRWVWQAGVKRFVSVGVNMKNVFRNVRRYIRLYWKFVQFSVMSQMEYRINFITAFLVETAYLLIKLLYASVPYRAGTDINGWSPDAILLYIGVFTMMSGFYSGLFYSNFTSLPDKIRTGSLDVLMTKPVSLQFMVTLRQFELGYTVPNVIGGGIMTGIGWYRLGLPFNFETAGGFSVLLGCGVLTTYSVFLLPQLLAFWIIRTNGVTELSNSIFETNYVPMAVYSNLIQRIGLFVLPVFVICNFPPMFILGKMDTGLVVWAFLAPLWLLAIIRLIWQFALRDYTSASQ
;
A
#
# COMPACT_ATOMS: atom_id res chain seq x y z
N MET A 1 -40.43 19.55 4.65
CA MET A 1 -39.60 18.52 5.32
C MET A 1 -38.34 19.17 5.86
N ARG A 2 -37.97 18.93 7.12
CA ARG A 2 -36.80 19.57 7.78
C ARG A 2 -35.52 18.83 7.37
N ASN A 3 -34.75 19.38 6.42
CA ASN A 3 -33.52 18.76 5.89
C ASN A 3 -32.57 18.37 7.04
N ASN A 4 -32.39 17.05 7.27
CA ASN A 4 -31.44 16.58 8.26
C ASN A 4 -30.01 16.79 7.73
N LYS A 5 -29.27 17.69 8.39
CA LYS A 5 -27.88 18.05 8.06
C LYS A 5 -26.98 16.83 7.81
N TYR A 6 -27.15 15.76 8.58
CA TYR A 6 -26.34 14.54 8.43
C TYR A 6 -26.69 13.72 7.18
N VAL A 7 -27.95 13.76 6.72
CA VAL A 7 -28.35 13.18 5.41
C VAL A 7 -27.73 13.97 4.26
N LYS A 8 -27.62 15.31 4.40
CA LYS A 8 -26.91 16.13 3.41
C LYS A 8 -25.40 15.86 3.39
N VAL A 9 -24.77 15.62 4.54
CA VAL A 9 -23.36 15.20 4.62
C VAL A 9 -23.14 13.81 3.98
N LEU A 10 -24.09 12.88 4.14
CA LEU A 10 -24.08 11.58 3.46
C LEU A 10 -24.21 11.74 1.94
N GLN A 11 -25.14 12.58 1.46
CA GLN A 11 -25.29 12.90 0.04
C GLN A 11 -24.02 13.54 -0.56
N LEU A 12 -23.34 14.43 0.17
CA LEU A 12 -22.05 14.98 -0.25
C LEU A 12 -20.95 13.91 -0.35
N GLY A 13 -20.95 12.92 0.54
CA GLY A 13 -20.06 11.75 0.46
C GLY A 13 -20.30 10.93 -0.81
N MET A 14 -21.57 10.65 -1.14
CA MET A 14 -21.94 9.95 -2.38
C MET A 14 -21.56 10.75 -3.63
N GLN A 15 -21.80 12.06 -3.62
CA GLN A 15 -21.48 12.96 -4.73
C GLN A 15 -19.98 13.01 -5.01
N ASN A 16 -19.13 13.11 -3.97
CA ASN A 16 -17.68 13.10 -4.10
C ASN A 16 -17.15 11.83 -4.82
N GLU A 17 -17.72 10.65 -4.56
CA GLU A 17 -17.31 9.43 -5.28
C GLU A 17 -17.86 9.38 -6.72
N MET A 18 -19.09 9.85 -6.93
CA MET A 18 -19.75 9.85 -8.24
C MET A 18 -19.25 10.95 -9.20
N GLU A 19 -18.56 11.96 -8.70
CA GLU A 19 -17.89 13.03 -9.46
C GLU A 19 -16.59 12.49 -10.09
N TYR A 20 -15.72 11.87 -9.29
CA TYR A 20 -14.39 11.41 -9.71
C TYR A 20 -14.36 9.93 -10.13
N ARG A 21 -15.29 9.53 -11.01
CA ARG A 21 -15.51 8.12 -11.40
C ARG A 21 -14.27 7.40 -11.93
N ALA A 22 -13.43 8.09 -12.73
CA ALA A 22 -12.18 7.51 -13.25
C ALA A 22 -11.19 7.19 -12.11
N ASN A 23 -11.05 8.11 -11.15
CA ASN A 23 -10.23 7.91 -9.95
C ASN A 23 -10.76 6.77 -9.08
N TYR A 24 -12.08 6.53 -9.01
CA TYR A 24 -12.66 5.35 -8.35
C TYR A 24 -12.30 4.04 -9.07
N TRP A 25 -12.45 3.97 -10.40
CA TRP A 25 -12.08 2.76 -11.16
C TRP A 25 -10.59 2.43 -11.09
N LEU A 26 -9.72 3.44 -11.03
CA LEU A 26 -8.27 3.23 -10.84
C LEU A 26 -7.94 2.67 -9.44
N GLN A 27 -8.59 3.15 -8.37
CA GLN A 27 -8.48 2.54 -7.04
C GLN A 27 -8.96 1.08 -7.04
N MET A 28 -10.03 0.78 -7.79
CA MET A 28 -10.56 -0.58 -7.91
C MET A 28 -9.57 -1.52 -8.63
N ALA A 29 -8.98 -1.04 -9.73
CA ALA A 29 -7.96 -1.79 -10.47
C ALA A 29 -6.70 -2.05 -9.62
N GLY A 30 -6.22 -1.05 -8.87
CA GLY A 30 -5.11 -1.22 -7.92
C GLY A 30 -5.42 -2.28 -6.86
N PHE A 31 -6.57 -2.16 -6.20
CA PHE A 31 -7.04 -3.09 -5.17
C PHE A 31 -7.11 -4.57 -5.61
N MET A 32 -7.38 -4.86 -6.89
CA MET A 32 -7.40 -6.24 -7.40
C MET A 32 -6.00 -6.86 -7.51
N LEU A 33 -4.93 -6.09 -7.72
CA LEU A 33 -3.58 -6.62 -7.98
C LEU A 33 -2.94 -7.36 -6.78
N PRO A 34 -3.04 -6.87 -5.53
CA PRO A 34 -2.63 -7.64 -4.35
C PRO A 34 -3.43 -8.93 -4.19
N ILE A 35 -4.75 -8.90 -4.42
CA ILE A 35 -5.61 -10.11 -4.33
C ILE A 35 -5.20 -11.14 -5.39
N MET A 36 -5.02 -10.72 -6.65
CA MET A 36 -4.51 -11.59 -7.71
C MET A 36 -3.14 -12.18 -7.35
N THR A 37 -2.24 -11.37 -6.77
CA THR A 37 -0.93 -11.83 -6.30
C THR A 37 -1.03 -12.90 -5.23
N GLN A 38 -1.93 -12.73 -4.24
CA GLN A 38 -2.18 -13.77 -3.24
C GLN A 38 -2.78 -15.04 -3.87
N ILE A 39 -3.74 -14.91 -4.80
CA ILE A 39 -4.34 -16.06 -5.51
C ILE A 39 -3.25 -16.86 -6.23
N PHE A 40 -2.40 -16.21 -7.03
CA PHE A 40 -1.32 -16.87 -7.75
C PHE A 40 -0.26 -17.47 -6.80
N LEU A 41 0.08 -16.78 -5.71
CA LEU A 41 0.97 -17.31 -4.67
C LEU A 41 0.42 -18.61 -4.08
N TRP A 42 -0.85 -18.63 -3.65
CA TRP A 42 -1.42 -19.83 -3.03
C TRP A 42 -1.65 -20.96 -4.03
N LEU A 43 -2.04 -20.66 -5.27
CA LEU A 43 -2.07 -21.66 -6.34
C LEU A 43 -0.70 -22.33 -6.53
N ALA A 44 0.38 -21.55 -6.56
CA ALA A 44 1.74 -22.07 -6.70
C ALA A 44 2.20 -22.87 -5.45
N VAL A 45 1.89 -22.38 -4.23
CA VAL A 45 2.18 -23.10 -2.96
C VAL A 45 1.49 -24.46 -2.92
N PHE A 46 0.18 -24.52 -3.15
CA PHE A 46 -0.57 -25.79 -3.10
C PHE A 46 -0.23 -26.72 -4.28
N GLY A 47 -0.03 -26.17 -5.47
CA GLY A 47 0.38 -26.95 -6.65
C GLY A 47 1.77 -27.58 -6.51
N SER A 48 2.65 -26.99 -5.69
CA SER A 48 4.01 -27.48 -5.47
C SER A 48 4.18 -28.32 -4.20
N SER A 49 3.29 -28.17 -3.20
CA SER A 49 3.43 -28.86 -1.90
C SER A 49 3.01 -30.33 -1.94
N GLY A 50 2.12 -30.72 -2.87
CA GLY A 50 1.46 -32.03 -2.85
C GLY A 50 0.53 -32.26 -1.64
N GLN A 51 0.35 -31.26 -0.76
CA GLN A 51 -0.43 -31.38 0.46
C GLN A 51 -1.87 -30.94 0.24
N ALA A 52 -2.84 -31.81 0.56
CA ALA A 52 -4.26 -31.48 0.49
C ALA A 52 -4.68 -30.31 1.42
N ARG A 53 -3.88 -30.04 2.47
CA ARG A 53 -4.03 -28.88 3.36
C ARG A 53 -2.67 -28.29 3.73
N VAL A 54 -2.52 -26.98 3.58
CA VAL A 54 -1.35 -26.19 4.01
C VAL A 54 -1.80 -25.25 5.11
N LEU A 55 -1.07 -25.22 6.24
CA LEU A 55 -1.33 -24.33 7.40
C LEU A 55 -2.79 -24.38 7.94
N GLY A 56 -3.45 -25.54 7.83
CA GLY A 56 -4.83 -25.74 8.31
C GLY A 56 -5.94 -25.26 7.36
N TYR A 57 -5.60 -24.97 6.10
CA TYR A 57 -6.54 -24.62 5.03
C TYR A 57 -6.36 -25.58 3.85
N SER A 58 -7.44 -25.97 3.17
CA SER A 58 -7.35 -26.49 1.79
C SER A 58 -7.20 -25.33 0.80
N LEU A 59 -6.85 -25.61 -0.46
CA LEU A 59 -6.70 -24.58 -1.49
C LEU A 59 -7.99 -23.72 -1.65
N PRO A 60 -9.20 -24.30 -1.79
CA PRO A 60 -10.43 -23.51 -1.88
C PRO A 60 -10.67 -22.66 -0.63
N GLU A 61 -10.45 -23.22 0.56
CA GLU A 61 -10.59 -22.48 1.83
C GLU A 61 -9.65 -21.26 1.89
N MET A 62 -8.41 -21.41 1.39
CA MET A 62 -7.43 -20.33 1.36
C MET A 62 -7.76 -19.26 0.31
N LEU A 63 -8.20 -19.66 -0.89
CA LEU A 63 -8.60 -18.71 -1.94
C LEU A 63 -9.80 -17.87 -1.50
N VAL A 64 -10.82 -18.50 -0.88
CA VAL A 64 -11.96 -17.76 -0.30
C VAL A 64 -11.51 -16.86 0.84
N TYR A 65 -10.65 -17.35 1.76
CA TYR A 65 -10.14 -16.52 2.84
C TYR A 65 -9.44 -15.27 2.30
N VAL A 66 -8.52 -15.43 1.36
CA VAL A 66 -7.71 -14.36 0.77
C VAL A 66 -8.57 -13.29 0.10
N VAL A 67 -9.52 -13.71 -0.77
CA VAL A 67 -10.36 -12.76 -1.49
C VAL A 67 -11.31 -12.06 -0.51
N MET A 68 -11.94 -12.80 0.40
CA MET A 68 -12.85 -12.20 1.36
C MET A 68 -12.14 -11.32 2.38
N ALA A 69 -10.91 -11.63 2.77
CA ALA A 69 -10.09 -10.75 3.62
C ALA A 69 -9.76 -9.43 2.93
N GLY A 70 -9.35 -9.47 1.65
CA GLY A 70 -9.15 -8.27 0.83
C GLY A 70 -10.45 -7.46 0.66
N VAL A 71 -11.55 -8.14 0.31
CA VAL A 71 -12.90 -7.55 0.14
C VAL A 71 -13.37 -6.85 1.41
N THR A 72 -13.40 -7.56 2.55
CA THR A 72 -13.76 -6.95 3.85
C THR A 72 -12.81 -5.79 4.16
N GLY A 73 -11.51 -5.94 3.91
CA GLY A 73 -10.50 -4.88 4.01
C GLY A 73 -10.88 -3.59 3.26
N LYS A 74 -11.12 -3.63 1.94
CA LYS A 74 -11.48 -2.42 1.16
C LYS A 74 -12.86 -1.87 1.53
N LEU A 75 -13.79 -2.72 1.98
CA LEU A 75 -15.10 -2.30 2.49
C LEU A 75 -14.98 -1.48 3.79
N ILE A 76 -14.16 -1.92 4.75
CA ILE A 76 -13.94 -1.20 6.02
C ILE A 76 -12.92 -0.05 5.92
N ALA A 77 -12.02 -0.08 4.92
CA ALA A 77 -10.86 0.81 4.83
C ALA A 77 -11.23 2.29 4.88
N THR A 78 -10.59 3.02 5.79
CA THR A 78 -10.72 4.48 5.92
C THR A 78 -9.65 5.19 5.08
N GLY A 79 -9.70 6.51 5.11
CA GLY A 79 -8.67 7.42 4.61
C GLY A 79 -8.85 8.84 5.17
N PHE A 80 -9.79 9.02 6.09
CA PHE A 80 -10.18 10.33 6.61
C PHE A 80 -9.27 10.78 7.75
N GLU A 81 -8.51 9.87 8.36
CA GLU A 81 -7.55 10.16 9.42
C GLU A 81 -6.50 11.18 8.97
N TYR A 82 -6.01 11.08 7.73
CA TYR A 82 -5.14 12.10 7.12
C TYR A 82 -5.87 13.45 6.96
N GLU A 83 -7.12 13.45 6.48
CA GLU A 83 -7.91 14.69 6.40
C GLU A 83 -8.20 15.32 7.78
N ILE A 84 -8.34 14.50 8.82
CA ILE A 84 -8.49 14.98 10.21
C ILE A 84 -7.18 15.62 10.68
N ALA A 85 -6.03 15.02 10.38
CA ALA A 85 -4.73 15.64 10.68
C ALA A 85 -4.54 16.96 9.92
N THR A 86 -4.96 17.06 8.65
CA THR A 86 -4.96 18.33 7.91
C THR A 86 -5.90 19.37 8.54
N ASP A 87 -7.15 19.00 8.87
CA ASP A 87 -8.08 19.87 9.62
C ASP A 87 -7.48 20.35 10.95
N ILE A 88 -6.72 19.51 11.66
CA ILE A 88 -6.07 19.88 12.93
C ILE A 88 -4.85 20.80 12.70
N LYS A 89 -3.99 20.45 11.73
CA LYS A 89 -2.72 21.15 11.43
C LYS A 89 -2.93 22.54 10.83
N GLU A 90 -3.88 22.67 9.90
CA GLU A 90 -4.12 23.91 9.14
C GLU A 90 -5.15 24.84 9.82
N GLY A 91 -5.62 24.51 11.02
CA GLY A 91 -6.70 25.24 11.69
C GLY A 91 -8.10 24.93 11.16
N GLY A 92 -8.22 24.06 10.15
CA GLY A 92 -9.47 23.68 9.50
C GLY A 92 -10.57 23.14 10.42
N LEU A 93 -10.22 22.57 11.59
CA LEU A 93 -11.17 22.06 12.57
C LEU A 93 -12.04 23.17 13.19
N ALA A 94 -11.55 24.41 13.27
CA ALA A 94 -12.24 25.53 13.91
C ALA A 94 -13.65 25.78 13.33
N LYS A 95 -13.82 25.61 12.00
CA LYS A 95 -15.13 25.76 11.33
C LYS A 95 -16.21 24.82 11.89
N PHE A 96 -15.81 23.64 12.35
CA PHE A 96 -16.71 22.64 12.95
C PHE A 96 -16.97 22.86 14.44
N MET A 97 -16.18 23.70 15.13
CA MET A 97 -16.44 24.08 16.51
C MET A 97 -17.55 25.14 16.61
N VAL A 98 -17.63 26.04 15.61
CA VAL A 98 -18.63 27.12 15.53
C VAL A 98 -19.93 26.65 14.87
N GLN A 99 -19.87 25.72 13.92
CA GLN A 99 -21.06 25.16 13.28
C GLN A 99 -21.82 24.20 14.22
N PRO A 100 -23.16 24.14 14.15
CA PRO A 100 -23.96 23.21 14.96
C PRO A 100 -23.92 21.78 14.40
N VAL A 101 -22.74 21.21 14.18
CA VAL A 101 -22.50 19.90 13.55
C VAL A 101 -21.44 19.14 14.35
N HIS A 102 -21.80 17.98 14.91
CA HIS A 102 -20.85 17.20 15.70
C HIS A 102 -19.81 16.50 14.80
N TYR A 103 -18.52 16.78 15.00
CA TYR A 103 -17.45 16.40 14.06
C TYR A 103 -17.37 14.89 13.78
N PHE A 104 -17.50 14.04 14.82
CA PHE A 104 -17.58 12.58 14.65
C PHE A 104 -18.74 12.18 13.73
N ALA A 105 -19.93 12.79 13.90
CA ALA A 105 -21.11 12.46 13.10
C ALA A 105 -20.99 13.00 11.65
N TYR A 106 -20.35 14.15 11.46
CA TYR A 106 -19.97 14.63 10.12
C TYR A 106 -19.02 13.64 9.43
N ARG A 107 -17.92 13.25 10.09
CA ARG A 107 -16.93 12.31 9.56
C ARG A 107 -17.55 10.93 9.27
N PHE A 108 -18.39 10.42 10.17
CA PHE A 108 -19.11 9.15 9.98
C PHE A 108 -20.10 9.20 8.81
N CYS A 109 -20.97 10.21 8.73
CA CYS A 109 -21.94 10.29 7.64
C CYS A 109 -21.28 10.51 6.27
N ARG A 110 -20.18 11.27 6.19
CA ARG A 110 -19.41 11.44 4.95
C ARG A 110 -18.72 10.14 4.54
N PHE A 111 -18.12 9.41 5.50
CA PHE A 111 -17.52 8.09 5.27
C PHE A 111 -18.54 7.07 4.76
N ILE A 112 -19.69 6.93 5.42
CA ILE A 112 -20.79 6.06 4.98
C ILE A 112 -21.29 6.47 3.58
N GLY A 113 -21.45 7.77 3.32
CA GLY A 113 -21.87 8.28 2.01
C GLY A 113 -20.95 7.84 0.87
N GLY A 114 -19.63 7.95 1.06
CA GLY A 114 -18.66 7.41 0.09
C GLY A 114 -18.71 5.88 0.00
N LYS A 115 -18.74 5.19 1.14
CA LYS A 115 -18.75 3.72 1.19
C LYS A 115 -19.96 3.07 0.53
N VAL A 116 -21.14 3.70 0.52
CA VAL A 116 -22.32 3.19 -0.20
C VAL A 116 -22.07 3.09 -1.72
N ILE A 117 -21.30 4.02 -2.30
CA ILE A 117 -20.93 3.97 -3.72
C ILE A 117 -19.85 2.91 -3.96
N GLN A 118 -18.82 2.87 -3.09
CA GLN A 118 -17.69 1.95 -3.24
C GLN A 118 -18.06 0.47 -3.01
N SER A 119 -18.98 0.18 -2.08
CA SER A 119 -19.22 -1.19 -1.60
C SER A 119 -19.98 -2.07 -2.59
N ALA A 120 -20.92 -1.50 -3.36
CA ALA A 120 -21.79 -2.24 -4.26
C ALA A 120 -21.00 -3.06 -5.31
N VAL A 121 -19.97 -2.46 -5.91
CA VAL A 121 -19.13 -3.12 -6.93
C VAL A 121 -18.26 -4.22 -6.33
N VAL A 122 -17.66 -3.96 -5.16
CA VAL A 122 -16.80 -4.94 -4.47
C VAL A 122 -17.62 -6.15 -4.00
N LEU A 123 -18.82 -5.92 -3.44
CA LEU A 123 -19.71 -6.98 -2.99
C LEU A 123 -20.26 -7.80 -4.17
N LEU A 124 -20.56 -7.17 -5.31
CA LEU A 124 -20.97 -7.88 -6.53
C LEU A 124 -19.84 -8.78 -7.06
N ALA A 125 -18.61 -8.25 -7.17
CA ALA A 125 -17.46 -9.03 -7.62
C ALA A 125 -17.15 -10.21 -6.68
N ALA A 126 -17.25 -10.00 -5.36
CA ALA A 126 -17.12 -11.06 -4.36
C ALA A 126 -18.21 -12.13 -4.51
N ALA A 127 -19.48 -11.72 -4.64
CA ALA A 127 -20.60 -12.65 -4.79
C ALA A 127 -20.49 -13.50 -6.06
N ILE A 128 -20.02 -12.93 -7.18
CA ILE A 128 -19.76 -13.68 -8.42
C ILE A 128 -18.68 -14.75 -8.19
N LEU A 129 -17.55 -14.41 -7.55
CA LEU A 129 -16.50 -15.40 -7.29
C LEU A 129 -16.94 -16.51 -6.34
N LEU A 130 -17.64 -16.16 -5.24
CA LEU A 130 -18.18 -17.15 -4.30
C LEU A 130 -19.19 -18.09 -4.98
N LEU A 131 -19.98 -17.56 -5.93
CA LEU A 131 -20.89 -18.37 -6.75
C LEU A 131 -20.11 -19.33 -7.66
N CYS A 132 -19.05 -18.88 -8.36
CA CYS A 132 -18.21 -19.77 -9.18
C CYS A 132 -17.61 -20.93 -8.34
N LEU A 133 -16.99 -20.62 -7.21
CA LEU A 133 -16.39 -21.62 -6.31
C LEU A 133 -17.42 -22.58 -5.69
N SER A 134 -18.67 -22.12 -5.54
CA SER A 134 -19.79 -22.96 -5.10
C SER A 134 -20.39 -23.82 -6.21
N LEU A 135 -20.39 -23.34 -7.46
CA LEU A 135 -20.87 -24.09 -8.63
C LEU A 135 -19.89 -25.20 -9.04
N GLU A 136 -18.58 -24.98 -8.85
CA GLU A 136 -17.55 -26.01 -8.97
C GLU A 136 -17.57 -27.05 -7.82
N GLY A 137 -18.50 -26.93 -6.87
CA GLY A 137 -18.68 -27.86 -5.75
C GLY A 137 -17.57 -27.83 -4.70
N GLN A 138 -16.60 -26.90 -4.81
CA GLN A 138 -15.42 -26.87 -3.95
C GLN A 138 -15.73 -26.43 -2.51
N ILE A 139 -16.67 -25.49 -2.34
CA ILE A 139 -17.16 -25.01 -1.04
C ILE A 139 -18.68 -24.85 -1.08
N SER A 140 -19.38 -25.35 -0.05
CA SER A 140 -20.80 -25.07 0.17
C SER A 140 -20.96 -24.01 1.25
N PHE A 141 -21.53 -22.86 0.89
CA PHE A 141 -21.82 -21.76 1.82
C PHE A 141 -23.21 -21.94 2.44
N GLY A 142 -23.26 -22.42 3.68
CA GLY A 142 -24.51 -22.47 4.44
C GLY A 142 -25.11 -21.06 4.62
N LEU A 143 -26.41 -20.91 4.38
CA LEU A 143 -27.12 -19.63 4.46
C LEU A 143 -26.91 -18.91 5.80
N SER A 144 -26.80 -19.66 6.90
CA SER A 144 -26.46 -19.16 8.24
C SER A 144 -25.11 -18.43 8.29
N TYR A 145 -24.08 -18.94 7.62
CA TYR A 145 -22.75 -18.32 7.57
C TYR A 145 -22.72 -17.06 6.70
N ILE A 146 -23.50 -17.04 5.61
CA ILE A 146 -23.71 -15.84 4.79
C ILE A 146 -24.42 -14.75 5.61
N LEU A 147 -25.47 -15.11 6.34
CA LEU A 147 -26.18 -14.18 7.23
C LEU A 147 -25.29 -13.68 8.38
N LEU A 148 -24.45 -14.53 8.98
CA LEU A 148 -23.47 -14.11 9.99
C LEU A 148 -22.44 -13.12 9.43
N TYR A 149 -21.94 -13.31 8.20
CA TYR A 149 -21.08 -12.33 7.54
C TYR A 149 -21.79 -10.98 7.32
N ILE A 150 -23.03 -11.01 6.84
CA ILE A 150 -23.87 -9.82 6.63
C ILE A 150 -24.13 -9.07 7.94
N LEU A 151 -24.25 -9.77 9.08
CA LEU A 151 -24.41 -9.18 10.41
C LEU A 151 -23.09 -8.66 11.00
N ALA A 152 -21.97 -9.33 10.75
CA ALA A 152 -20.65 -8.96 11.27
C ALA A 152 -19.97 -7.82 10.48
N LEU A 153 -20.30 -7.65 9.19
CA LEU A 153 -19.69 -6.63 8.32
C LEU A 153 -20.01 -5.18 8.73
N PRO A 154 -21.27 -4.80 9.09
CA PRO A 154 -21.56 -3.47 9.64
C PRO A 154 -20.81 -3.19 10.95
N GLY A 155 -20.70 -4.19 11.83
CA GLY A 155 -19.92 -4.08 13.06
C GLY A 155 -18.43 -3.89 12.77
N ALA A 156 -17.87 -4.63 11.82
CA ALA A 156 -16.49 -4.49 11.39
C ALA A 156 -16.18 -3.09 10.80
N LEU A 157 -17.12 -2.55 10.01
CA LEU A 157 -17.01 -1.21 9.42
C LEU A 157 -17.08 -0.11 10.49
N VAL A 158 -18.00 -0.21 11.46
CA VAL A 158 -18.10 0.74 12.57
C VAL A 158 -16.88 0.63 13.50
N LEU A 159 -16.42 -0.59 13.79
CA LEU A 159 -15.23 -0.83 14.61
C LEU A 159 -13.99 -0.22 13.96
N ASN A 160 -13.76 -0.45 12.67
CA ASN A 160 -12.63 0.13 11.96
C ASN A 160 -12.71 1.67 11.88
N PHE A 161 -13.90 2.23 11.64
CA PHE A 161 -14.12 3.67 11.71
C PHE A 161 -13.71 4.25 13.08
N VAL A 162 -14.13 3.62 14.17
CA VAL A 162 -13.83 4.11 15.54
C VAL A 162 -12.34 3.94 15.89
N VAL A 163 -11.69 2.84 15.47
CA VAL A 163 -10.22 2.65 15.58
C VAL A 163 -9.48 3.82 14.92
N TYR A 164 -9.76 4.08 13.64
CA TYR A 164 -9.06 5.09 12.86
C TYR A 164 -9.41 6.53 13.30
N TYR A 165 -10.63 6.77 13.76
CA TYR A 165 -11.02 8.06 14.34
C TYR A 165 -10.35 8.31 15.70
N ALA A 166 -10.16 7.28 16.54
CA ALA A 166 -9.38 7.41 17.78
C ALA A 166 -7.90 7.71 17.47
N LEU A 167 -7.30 6.94 16.57
CA LEU A 167 -5.93 7.11 16.07
C LEU A 167 -5.69 8.51 15.48
N SER A 168 -6.66 9.06 14.73
CA SER A 168 -6.55 10.39 14.14
C SER A 168 -6.37 11.52 15.17
N GLY A 169 -6.81 11.30 16.42
CA GLY A 169 -6.64 12.25 17.50
C GLY A 169 -5.18 12.54 17.88
N ILE A 170 -4.22 11.67 17.53
CA ILE A 170 -2.80 11.89 17.84
C ILE A 170 -2.26 13.18 17.18
N ALA A 171 -2.87 13.64 16.09
CA ALA A 171 -2.53 14.90 15.43
C ALA A 171 -2.67 16.16 16.33
N PHE A 172 -3.44 16.11 17.42
CA PHE A 172 -3.49 17.19 18.42
C PHE A 172 -2.18 17.36 19.22
N TRP A 173 -1.27 16.38 19.17
CA TRP A 173 0.02 16.40 19.86
C TRP A 173 1.22 16.25 18.91
N VAL A 174 1.01 15.70 17.70
CA VAL A 174 2.06 15.47 16.70
C VAL A 174 1.71 16.21 15.41
N THR A 175 2.40 17.33 15.16
CA THR A 175 2.16 18.23 14.01
C THR A 175 2.30 17.57 12.64
N GLU A 176 3.06 16.48 12.55
CA GLU A 176 3.27 15.68 11.34
C GLU A 176 2.93 14.20 11.59
N SER A 177 1.68 13.90 11.94
CA SER A 177 1.24 12.56 12.33
C SER A 177 1.20 11.51 11.20
N ALA A 178 1.41 11.90 9.94
CA ALA A 178 1.14 11.06 8.76
C ALA A 178 1.90 9.72 8.77
N GLY A 179 3.21 9.72 9.06
CA GLY A 179 3.98 8.49 9.15
C GLY A 179 3.53 7.59 10.31
N LEU A 180 3.05 8.18 11.41
CA LEU A 180 2.64 7.45 12.61
C LEU A 180 1.30 6.76 12.38
N PHE A 181 0.38 7.41 11.66
CA PHE A 181 -0.82 6.78 11.15
C PHE A 181 -0.46 5.58 10.26
N TYR A 182 0.39 5.78 9.26
CA TYR A 182 0.82 4.70 8.36
C TYR A 182 1.46 3.50 9.09
N THR A 183 2.30 3.75 10.11
CA THR A 183 2.88 2.70 10.97
C THR A 183 1.80 1.89 11.69
N LEU A 184 0.87 2.58 12.35
CA LEU A 184 -0.21 1.95 13.10
C LEU A 184 -1.19 1.22 12.17
N SER A 185 -1.48 1.78 11.00
CA SER A 185 -2.26 1.14 9.95
C SER A 185 -1.69 -0.20 9.51
N LEU A 186 -0.37 -0.31 9.35
CA LEU A 186 0.30 -1.58 8.98
C LEU A 186 0.18 -2.62 10.11
N VAL A 187 0.39 -2.21 11.37
CA VAL A 187 0.20 -3.10 12.52
C VAL A 187 -1.27 -3.58 12.61
N ILE A 188 -2.24 -2.69 12.37
CA ILE A 188 -3.67 -3.02 12.31
C ILE A 188 -3.98 -3.97 11.14
N TYR A 189 -3.40 -3.74 9.96
CA TYR A 189 -3.61 -4.53 8.73
C TYR A 189 -3.05 -5.96 8.81
N VAL A 190 -2.00 -6.17 9.62
CA VAL A 190 -1.52 -7.51 9.99
C VAL A 190 -2.40 -8.12 11.08
N ALA A 191 -2.67 -7.38 12.17
CA ALA A 191 -3.44 -7.87 13.32
C ALA A 191 -4.94 -8.11 13.02
N SER A 192 -5.47 -7.54 11.93
CA SER A 192 -6.80 -7.83 11.39
C SER A 192 -6.86 -9.16 10.65
N GLY A 193 -5.72 -9.73 10.26
CA GLY A 193 -5.63 -10.89 9.38
C GLY A 193 -5.88 -10.57 7.91
N THR A 194 -5.78 -9.31 7.47
CA THR A 194 -6.02 -8.96 6.04
C THR A 194 -4.92 -9.49 5.12
N VAL A 195 -3.67 -9.54 5.60
CA VAL A 195 -2.52 -10.14 4.88
C VAL A 195 -2.62 -11.67 4.81
N PHE A 196 -2.98 -12.28 5.93
CA PHE A 196 -2.90 -13.73 6.18
C PHE A 196 -3.90 -14.16 7.26
N PRO A 197 -4.36 -15.43 7.28
CA PRO A 197 -4.99 -16.01 8.46
C PRO A 197 -4.11 -15.85 9.70
N LEU A 198 -4.68 -15.36 10.80
CA LEU A 198 -3.95 -15.15 12.07
C LEU A 198 -3.40 -16.47 12.67
N THR A 199 -3.93 -17.62 12.26
CA THR A 199 -3.39 -18.95 12.60
C THR A 199 -1.99 -19.21 12.06
N ILE A 200 -1.54 -18.52 11.01
CA ILE A 200 -0.18 -18.66 10.46
C ILE A 200 0.88 -18.21 11.49
N PHE A 201 0.53 -17.35 12.44
CA PHE A 201 1.39 -16.95 13.56
C PHE A 201 1.46 -17.98 14.70
N GLY A 202 0.67 -19.07 14.64
CA GLY A 202 0.57 -20.07 15.69
C GLY A 202 -0.32 -19.65 16.86
N ASP A 203 -0.77 -20.65 17.63
CA ASP A 203 -1.86 -20.51 18.61
C ASP A 203 -1.69 -19.38 19.63
N VAL A 204 -0.46 -19.13 20.11
CA VAL A 204 -0.19 -18.10 21.13
C VAL A 204 -0.46 -16.70 20.56
N LEU A 205 0.07 -16.40 19.37
CA LEU A 205 -0.14 -15.11 18.71
C LEU A 205 -1.57 -14.99 18.17
N ALA A 206 -2.15 -16.06 17.63
CA ALA A 206 -3.54 -16.08 17.21
C ALA A 206 -4.50 -15.76 18.38
N ARG A 207 -4.27 -16.33 19.57
CA ARG A 207 -5.01 -16.01 20.80
C ARG A 207 -4.83 -14.55 21.22
N LEU A 208 -3.59 -14.03 21.21
CA LEU A 208 -3.33 -12.62 21.52
C LEU A 208 -4.03 -11.66 20.56
N PHE A 209 -4.01 -11.92 19.25
CA PHE A 209 -4.78 -11.12 18.28
C PHE A 209 -6.29 -11.26 18.45
N SER A 210 -6.79 -12.42 18.91
CA SER A 210 -8.22 -12.60 19.22
C SER A 210 -8.71 -11.83 20.46
N LEU A 211 -7.80 -11.36 21.31
CA LEU A 211 -8.14 -10.43 22.41
C LEU A 211 -8.20 -8.97 21.95
N LEU A 212 -7.56 -8.63 20.83
CA LEU A 212 -7.50 -7.26 20.30
C LEU A 212 -8.69 -6.94 19.37
N PRO A 213 -9.10 -5.66 19.27
CA PRO A 213 -10.22 -5.26 18.41
C PRO A 213 -9.96 -5.54 16.91
N PHE A 214 -8.71 -5.62 16.49
CA PHE A 214 -8.35 -5.66 15.07
C PHE A 214 -8.82 -6.94 14.38
N SER A 215 -8.70 -8.10 15.03
CA SER A 215 -9.16 -9.39 14.48
C SER A 215 -10.67 -9.40 14.18
N TYR A 216 -11.45 -8.62 14.94
CA TYR A 216 -12.90 -8.42 14.74
C TYR A 216 -13.27 -7.54 13.54
N THR A 217 -12.27 -7.02 12.80
CA THR A 217 -12.51 -6.23 11.58
C THR A 217 -12.45 -7.05 10.29
N VAL A 218 -11.61 -8.11 10.20
CA VAL A 218 -11.46 -8.91 8.96
C VAL A 218 -11.40 -10.43 9.24
N PHE A 219 -10.45 -10.91 10.03
CA PHE A 219 -10.29 -12.35 10.32
C PHE A 219 -11.57 -12.99 10.89
N PHE A 220 -12.27 -12.32 11.79
CA PHE A 220 -13.52 -12.82 12.36
C PHE A 220 -14.67 -12.91 11.34
N PRO A 221 -15.08 -11.82 10.64
CA PRO A 221 -16.11 -11.92 9.60
C PRO A 221 -15.79 -12.98 8.53
N VAL A 222 -14.54 -13.07 8.08
CA VAL A 222 -14.14 -14.02 7.04
C VAL A 222 -14.25 -15.47 7.52
N ASN A 223 -13.74 -15.80 8.73
CA ASN A 223 -13.86 -17.18 9.25
C ASN A 223 -15.32 -17.54 9.63
N ALA A 224 -16.16 -16.57 9.96
CA ALA A 224 -17.60 -16.78 10.10
C ALA A 224 -18.28 -17.13 8.76
N LEU A 225 -17.83 -16.53 7.65
CA LEU A 225 -18.31 -16.87 6.30
C LEU A 225 -17.82 -18.25 5.83
N THR A 226 -16.56 -18.60 6.08
CA THR A 226 -15.98 -19.90 5.68
C THR A 226 -16.37 -21.06 6.61
N GLY A 227 -17.33 -20.88 7.52
CA GLY A 227 -17.80 -21.92 8.44
C GLY A 227 -16.73 -22.46 9.41
N LYS A 228 -15.63 -21.73 9.65
CA LYS A 228 -14.56 -22.13 10.58
C LYS A 228 -14.87 -21.78 12.04
N LEU A 229 -16.02 -21.16 12.29
CA LEU A 229 -16.56 -20.86 13.62
C LEU A 229 -17.94 -21.51 13.73
N THR A 230 -18.25 -22.12 14.88
CA THR A 230 -19.63 -22.54 15.18
C THR A 230 -20.55 -21.32 15.29
N LEU A 231 -21.86 -21.52 15.11
CA LEU A 231 -22.85 -20.44 15.21
C LEU A 231 -22.80 -19.73 16.60
N LEU A 232 -22.45 -20.46 17.66
CA LEU A 232 -22.29 -19.91 19.01
C LEU A 232 -21.01 -19.07 19.15
N GLU A 233 -19.90 -19.48 18.55
CA GLU A 233 -18.66 -18.70 18.52
C GLU A 233 -18.81 -17.44 17.66
N ALA A 234 -19.54 -17.54 16.55
CA ALA A 234 -19.89 -16.39 15.72
C ALA A 234 -20.78 -15.39 16.49
N ALA A 235 -21.82 -15.86 17.19
CA ALA A 235 -22.65 -15.00 18.04
C ALA A 235 -21.84 -14.32 19.16
N LYS A 236 -20.95 -15.06 19.85
CA LYS A 236 -20.03 -14.51 20.86
C LYS A 236 -19.08 -13.47 20.25
N GLY A 237 -18.54 -13.73 19.06
CA GLY A 237 -17.63 -12.83 18.36
C GLY A 237 -18.28 -11.51 17.94
N ILE A 238 -19.55 -11.55 17.51
CA ILE A 238 -20.35 -10.32 17.29
C ILE A 238 -20.51 -9.55 18.61
N GLY A 239 -20.78 -10.23 19.73
CA GLY A 239 -20.83 -9.59 21.05
C GLY A 239 -19.52 -8.87 21.44
N VAL A 240 -18.36 -9.51 21.22
CA VAL A 240 -17.03 -8.92 21.47
C VAL A 240 -16.72 -7.77 20.51
N GLN A 241 -17.12 -7.86 19.25
CA GLN A 241 -17.00 -6.79 18.25
C GLN A 241 -17.76 -5.53 18.70
N TRP A 242 -19.00 -5.65 19.17
CA TRP A 242 -19.78 -4.53 19.69
C TRP A 242 -19.26 -3.99 21.04
N LEU A 243 -18.74 -4.84 21.92
CA LEU A 243 -18.05 -4.41 23.14
C LEU A 243 -16.84 -3.51 22.81
N TRP A 244 -16.01 -3.93 21.84
CA TRP A 244 -14.87 -3.13 21.39
C TRP A 244 -15.27 -1.80 20.74
N ILE A 245 -16.39 -1.74 20.01
CA ILE A 245 -16.94 -0.46 19.49
C ILE A 245 -17.24 0.50 20.65
N VAL A 246 -17.89 0.04 21.73
CA VAL A 246 -18.22 0.89 22.89
C VAL A 246 -16.97 1.36 23.62
N VAL A 247 -16.01 0.45 23.89
CA VAL A 247 -14.74 0.77 24.56
C VAL A 247 -13.94 1.81 23.76
N LEU A 248 -13.76 1.59 22.45
CA LEU A 248 -12.99 2.50 21.61
C LEU A 248 -13.72 3.83 21.35
N ALA A 249 -15.06 3.86 21.36
CA ALA A 249 -15.82 5.11 21.30
C ALA A 249 -15.63 5.96 22.57
N ALA A 250 -15.53 5.32 23.75
CA ALA A 250 -15.21 6.00 25.01
C ALA A 250 -13.75 6.52 25.02
N VAL A 251 -12.78 5.70 24.62
CA VAL A 251 -11.36 6.11 24.49
C VAL A 251 -11.22 7.26 23.49
N SER A 252 -11.84 7.15 22.32
CA SER A 252 -11.93 8.21 21.31
C SER A 252 -12.45 9.51 21.90
N ARG A 253 -13.60 9.48 22.59
CA ARG A 253 -14.20 10.65 23.23
C ARG A 253 -13.24 11.32 24.23
N TRP A 254 -12.52 10.53 25.03
CA TRP A 254 -11.52 11.03 25.97
C TRP A 254 -10.32 11.69 25.27
N VAL A 255 -9.74 11.03 24.26
CA VAL A 255 -8.65 11.58 23.43
C VAL A 255 -9.08 12.92 22.80
N TRP A 256 -10.27 12.98 22.21
CA TRP A 256 -10.79 14.20 21.57
C TRP A 256 -11.07 15.32 22.58
N GLN A 257 -11.57 15.01 23.78
CA GLN A 257 -11.75 15.99 24.86
C GLN A 257 -10.43 16.53 25.43
N ALA A 258 -9.34 15.76 25.35
CA ALA A 258 -8.01 16.20 25.74
C ALA A 258 -7.33 17.04 24.63
N GLY A 259 -7.41 16.59 23.38
CA GLY A 259 -6.71 17.18 22.24
C GLY A 259 -7.23 18.57 21.83
N VAL A 260 -8.55 18.77 21.83
CA VAL A 260 -9.17 20.06 21.46
C VAL A 260 -8.70 21.22 22.35
N LYS A 261 -8.26 20.95 23.59
CA LYS A 261 -7.71 21.96 24.52
C LYS A 261 -6.31 22.49 24.15
N ARG A 262 -5.65 21.93 23.12
CA ARG A 262 -4.25 22.21 22.76
C ARG A 262 -4.07 22.83 21.36
N PHE A 263 -5.17 23.06 20.64
CA PHE A 263 -5.19 23.43 19.23
C PHE A 263 -4.79 24.90 18.98
N VAL A 264 -3.70 25.12 18.23
CA VAL A 264 -3.17 26.43 17.77
C VAL A 264 -2.54 26.25 16.38
N SER A 265 -2.76 27.19 15.44
CA SER A 265 -2.28 27.10 14.05
C SER A 265 -1.07 28.01 13.75
N VAL A 266 -0.13 27.53 12.91
CA VAL A 266 1.10 28.24 12.49
C VAL A 266 1.54 27.76 11.09
N GLY A 267 2.20 28.61 10.27
CA GLY A 267 2.81 28.20 8.99
C GLY A 267 3.87 29.18 8.47
N VAL A 268 4.90 28.68 7.76
CA VAL A 268 6.08 29.43 7.22
C VAL A 268 6.57 28.81 5.89
N ASN A 269 7.30 29.56 5.04
CA ASN A 269 7.74 29.17 3.68
C ASN A 269 9.05 29.89 3.26
N MET A 270 9.98 29.25 2.50
CA MET A 270 11.16 29.92 1.90
C MET A 270 11.78 29.18 0.66
N LYS A 271 12.77 29.78 -0.04
CA LYS A 271 13.18 29.50 -1.46
C LYS A 271 14.61 28.91 -1.69
N ASN A 272 15.12 28.93 -2.94
CA ASN A 272 16.13 28.02 -3.56
C ASN A 272 17.38 28.75 -4.17
N VAL A 273 18.38 28.04 -4.77
CA VAL A 273 19.01 28.26 -6.14
C VAL A 273 20.35 27.45 -6.42
N PHE A 274 20.98 27.54 -7.63
CA PHE A 274 21.77 26.48 -8.33
C PHE A 274 22.76 26.91 -9.51
N ARG A 275 23.94 26.24 -9.82
CA ARG A 275 24.66 26.18 -11.17
C ARG A 275 25.88 25.19 -11.24
N ASN A 276 26.34 24.50 -12.33
CA ASN A 276 25.71 23.53 -13.29
C ASN A 276 26.48 22.13 -13.40
N VAL A 277 25.86 21.05 -13.97
CA VAL A 277 26.22 19.57 -14.06
C VAL A 277 26.97 18.86 -12.92
N ARG A 278 28.22 19.21 -12.60
CA ARG A 278 28.76 18.91 -11.26
C ARG A 278 27.88 19.56 -10.19
N ARG A 279 26.98 20.51 -10.57
CA ARG A 279 25.69 20.83 -9.91
C ARG A 279 24.82 19.61 -9.77
N TYR A 280 24.21 19.03 -10.81
CA TYR A 280 23.15 18.03 -10.65
C TYR A 280 23.54 16.94 -9.62
N ILE A 281 24.82 16.52 -9.59
CA ILE A 281 25.40 15.73 -8.49
C ILE A 281 25.53 16.51 -7.15
N ARG A 282 26.30 17.62 -7.04
CA ARG A 282 26.43 18.41 -5.78
C ARG A 282 25.11 19.00 -5.24
N LEU A 283 24.11 19.16 -6.09
CA LEU A 283 22.78 19.69 -5.86
C LEU A 283 21.87 18.59 -5.37
N TYR A 284 21.88 17.43 -6.02
CA TYR A 284 21.26 16.24 -5.47
C TYR A 284 21.86 15.93 -4.08
N TRP A 285 23.18 16.03 -3.94
CA TRP A 285 23.84 15.92 -2.62
C TRP A 285 23.40 17.02 -1.63
N LYS A 286 23.18 18.26 -2.08
CA LYS A 286 22.62 19.31 -1.22
C LYS A 286 21.14 19.08 -0.88
N PHE A 287 20.35 18.53 -1.80
CA PHE A 287 18.97 18.09 -1.56
C PHE A 287 18.95 16.95 -0.54
N VAL A 288 19.77 15.91 -0.71
CA VAL A 288 19.99 14.84 0.28
C VAL A 288 20.37 15.43 1.64
N GLN A 289 21.35 16.35 1.69
CA GLN A 289 21.74 17.01 2.94
C GLN A 289 20.57 17.78 3.59
N PHE A 290 19.79 18.57 2.82
CA PHE A 290 18.65 19.31 3.34
C PHE A 290 17.47 18.40 3.75
N SER A 291 17.18 17.33 2.99
CA SER A 291 16.15 16.34 3.34
C SER A 291 16.52 15.58 4.61
N VAL A 292 17.79 15.20 4.78
CA VAL A 292 18.28 14.57 6.03
C VAL A 292 18.24 15.56 7.19
N MET A 293 18.65 16.82 7.01
CA MET A 293 18.52 17.86 8.04
C MET A 293 17.05 18.03 8.48
N SER A 294 16.10 18.08 7.55
CA SER A 294 14.67 18.21 7.85
C SER A 294 14.08 16.94 8.50
N GLN A 295 14.51 15.74 8.11
CA GLN A 295 14.15 14.50 8.82
C GLN A 295 14.71 14.46 10.26
N MET A 296 15.90 15.02 10.48
CA MET A 296 16.55 15.09 11.80
C MET A 296 16.03 16.24 12.69
N GLU A 297 15.28 17.17 12.12
CA GLU A 297 14.41 18.13 12.82
C GLU A 297 13.15 17.40 13.31
N TYR A 298 12.40 16.78 12.39
CA TYR A 298 11.21 15.97 12.70
C TYR A 298 11.55 14.53 13.11
N ARG A 299 12.38 14.37 14.15
CA ARG A 299 12.96 13.06 14.58
C ARG A 299 11.94 11.94 14.78
N ILE A 300 10.74 12.28 15.25
CA ILE A 300 9.65 11.30 15.40
C ILE A 300 9.32 10.69 14.04
N ASN A 301 9.08 11.51 13.02
CA ASN A 301 8.79 11.06 11.65
C ASN A 301 9.88 10.14 11.10
N PHE A 302 11.15 10.45 11.35
CA PHE A 302 12.28 9.62 10.92
C PHE A 302 12.29 8.23 11.60
N ILE A 303 12.15 8.18 12.93
CA ILE A 303 12.05 6.91 13.69
C ILE A 303 10.82 6.12 13.22
N THR A 304 9.71 6.81 13.01
CA THR A 304 8.45 6.23 12.54
C THR A 304 8.57 5.67 11.12
N ALA A 305 9.24 6.37 10.19
CA ALA A 305 9.54 5.84 8.85
C ALA A 305 10.41 4.58 8.90
N PHE A 306 11.36 4.51 9.83
CA PHE A 306 12.16 3.31 10.05
C PHE A 306 11.30 2.13 10.57
N LEU A 307 10.36 2.40 11.49
CA LEU A 307 9.43 1.39 12.01
C LEU A 307 8.44 0.88 10.95
N VAL A 308 7.96 1.75 10.05
CA VAL A 308 7.14 1.37 8.87
C VAL A 308 7.83 0.29 8.05
N GLU A 309 9.06 0.53 7.63
CA GLU A 309 9.78 -0.40 6.73
C GLU A 309 10.24 -1.65 7.48
N THR A 310 10.51 -1.55 8.79
CA THR A 310 10.74 -2.71 9.64
C THR A 310 9.50 -3.60 9.71
N ALA A 311 8.30 -3.02 9.85
CA ALA A 311 7.04 -3.78 9.81
C ALA A 311 6.79 -4.40 8.42
N TYR A 312 7.03 -3.67 7.34
CA TYR A 312 6.97 -4.21 5.98
C TYR A 312 7.99 -5.34 5.74
N LEU A 313 9.21 -5.24 6.27
CA LEU A 313 10.21 -6.30 6.20
C LEU A 313 9.77 -7.55 6.97
N LEU A 314 9.13 -7.39 8.14
CA LEU A 314 8.55 -8.52 8.87
C LEU A 314 7.41 -9.18 8.08
N ILE A 315 6.56 -8.42 7.39
CA ILE A 315 5.54 -8.95 6.46
C ILE A 315 6.21 -9.75 5.33
N LYS A 316 7.27 -9.20 4.73
CA LYS A 316 8.06 -9.86 3.66
C LYS A 316 8.74 -11.15 4.14
N LEU A 317 9.24 -11.19 5.38
CA LEU A 317 9.78 -12.41 6.00
C LEU A 317 8.70 -13.46 6.31
N LEU A 318 7.48 -13.05 6.67
CA LEU A 318 6.34 -13.97 6.81
C LEU A 318 5.99 -14.61 5.46
N TYR A 319 5.98 -13.84 4.36
CA TYR A 319 5.87 -14.40 3.01
C TYR A 319 6.98 -15.41 2.70
N ALA A 320 8.24 -15.08 2.98
CA ALA A 320 9.37 -16.00 2.79
C ALA A 320 9.20 -17.29 3.63
N SER A 321 8.59 -17.21 4.81
CA SER A 321 8.41 -18.37 5.70
C SER A 321 7.42 -19.42 5.19
N VAL A 322 6.49 -19.07 4.31
CA VAL A 322 5.48 -20.01 3.76
C VAL A 322 6.15 -21.12 2.91
N PRO A 323 7.04 -20.84 1.93
CA PRO A 323 7.87 -21.84 1.26
C PRO A 323 8.64 -22.77 2.22
N TYR A 324 9.39 -22.21 3.19
CA TYR A 324 10.15 -23.02 4.15
C TYR A 324 9.26 -23.97 4.98
N ARG A 325 8.02 -23.57 5.28
CA ARG A 325 7.04 -24.40 6.00
C ARG A 325 6.31 -25.40 5.10
N ALA A 326 6.18 -25.12 3.80
CA ALA A 326 5.64 -26.04 2.81
C ALA A 326 6.63 -27.15 2.44
N GLY A 327 7.94 -26.92 2.65
CA GLY A 327 8.99 -27.92 2.50
C GLY A 327 9.28 -28.35 1.05
N THR A 328 8.90 -27.50 0.07
CA THR A 328 8.93 -27.82 -1.37
C THR A 328 9.33 -26.60 -2.21
N ASP A 329 9.90 -26.85 -3.38
CA ASP A 329 10.25 -25.83 -4.37
C ASP A 329 9.00 -25.33 -5.11
N ILE A 330 8.67 -24.05 -4.98
CA ILE A 330 7.47 -23.48 -5.60
C ILE A 330 7.77 -23.17 -7.07
N ASN A 331 7.09 -23.82 -8.01
CA ASN A 331 7.29 -23.66 -9.47
C ASN A 331 8.77 -23.72 -9.91
N GLY A 332 9.60 -24.55 -9.27
CA GLY A 332 11.05 -24.65 -9.55
C GLY A 332 11.90 -23.53 -8.94
N TRP A 333 11.47 -22.97 -7.81
CA TRP A 333 12.20 -22.01 -6.99
C TRP A 333 12.22 -22.47 -5.54
N SER A 334 13.41 -22.74 -5.02
CA SER A 334 13.60 -23.13 -3.63
C SER A 334 13.29 -21.99 -2.65
N PRO A 335 13.01 -22.29 -1.37
CA PRO A 335 12.76 -21.27 -0.35
C PRO A 335 13.88 -20.21 -0.24
N ASP A 336 15.16 -20.60 -0.38
CA ASP A 336 16.28 -19.65 -0.36
C ASP A 336 16.36 -18.79 -1.64
N ALA A 337 15.90 -19.31 -2.79
CA ALA A 337 15.72 -18.48 -3.99
C ALA A 337 14.59 -17.47 -3.76
N ILE A 338 13.46 -17.86 -3.17
CA ILE A 338 12.35 -16.94 -2.88
C ILE A 338 12.79 -15.85 -1.88
N LEU A 339 13.58 -16.19 -0.87
CA LEU A 339 14.20 -15.22 0.05
C LEU A 339 15.11 -14.22 -0.70
N LEU A 340 15.87 -14.67 -1.69
CA LEU A 340 16.71 -13.82 -2.55
C LEU A 340 15.88 -12.82 -3.38
N TYR A 341 14.75 -13.25 -3.98
CA TYR A 341 13.82 -12.34 -4.68
C TYR A 341 13.22 -11.29 -3.73
N ILE A 342 12.75 -11.73 -2.55
CA ILE A 342 12.20 -10.85 -1.53
C ILE A 342 13.26 -9.85 -1.02
N GLY A 343 14.52 -10.28 -0.93
CA GLY A 343 15.67 -9.41 -0.65
C GLY A 343 15.84 -8.30 -1.69
N VAL A 344 15.89 -8.66 -2.98
CA VAL A 344 16.02 -7.69 -4.07
C VAL A 344 14.81 -6.75 -4.13
N PHE A 345 13.58 -7.27 -4.05
CA PHE A 345 12.39 -6.43 -3.97
C PHE A 345 12.47 -5.44 -2.80
N THR A 346 12.99 -5.86 -1.64
CA THR A 346 13.16 -4.99 -0.47
C THR A 346 14.21 -3.90 -0.71
N MET A 347 15.35 -4.22 -1.34
CA MET A 347 16.32 -3.20 -1.76
C MET A 347 15.69 -2.19 -2.74
N MET A 348 14.98 -2.68 -3.76
CA MET A 348 14.29 -1.86 -4.76
C MET A 348 13.15 -1.03 -4.16
N SER A 349 12.47 -1.54 -3.13
CA SER A 349 11.51 -0.80 -2.32
C SER A 349 12.16 0.40 -1.65
N GLY A 350 13.35 0.23 -1.06
CA GLY A 350 14.13 1.32 -0.45
C GLY A 350 14.63 2.36 -1.44
N PHE A 351 15.01 1.94 -2.65
CA PHE A 351 15.34 2.88 -3.72
C PHE A 351 14.09 3.64 -4.23
N TYR A 352 12.95 2.97 -4.36
CA TYR A 352 11.70 3.63 -4.78
C TYR A 352 11.18 4.62 -3.72
N SER A 353 10.99 4.19 -2.47
CA SER A 353 10.50 5.04 -1.38
C SER A 353 11.49 6.15 -1.04
N GLY A 354 12.78 5.84 -1.03
CA GLY A 354 13.87 6.77 -0.75
C GLY A 354 14.10 7.85 -1.80
N LEU A 355 14.23 7.47 -3.09
CA LEU A 355 14.65 8.38 -4.16
C LEU A 355 13.46 9.06 -4.86
N PHE A 356 12.34 8.37 -5.01
CA PHE A 356 11.32 8.72 -6.01
C PHE A 356 9.92 8.97 -5.42
N TYR A 357 9.48 8.21 -4.42
CA TYR A 357 8.08 8.19 -4.01
C TYR A 357 7.51 9.56 -3.58
N SER A 358 8.14 10.24 -2.62
CA SER A 358 7.71 11.59 -2.18
C SER A 358 7.77 12.63 -3.31
N ASN A 359 8.78 12.52 -4.19
CA ASN A 359 8.92 13.40 -5.35
C ASN A 359 7.77 13.20 -6.35
N PHE A 360 7.46 11.94 -6.67
CA PHE A 360 6.49 11.53 -7.68
C PHE A 360 5.05 11.82 -7.20
N THR A 361 4.71 11.39 -5.98
CA THR A 361 3.37 11.57 -5.40
C THR A 361 3.02 13.02 -5.07
N SER A 362 4.02 13.91 -4.94
CA SER A 362 3.78 15.33 -4.69
C SER A 362 3.77 16.20 -5.96
N LEU A 363 3.92 15.62 -7.16
CA LEU A 363 3.74 16.31 -8.44
C LEU A 363 2.27 16.73 -8.70
N PRO A 364 1.24 15.88 -8.50
CA PRO A 364 -0.15 16.27 -8.70
C PRO A 364 -0.55 17.49 -7.86
N ASP A 365 -0.11 17.56 -6.60
CA ASP A 365 -0.35 18.72 -5.75
C ASP A 365 0.39 19.97 -6.21
N LYS A 366 1.60 19.84 -6.80
CA LYS A 366 2.32 20.98 -7.38
C LYS A 366 1.62 21.57 -8.59
N ILE A 367 1.02 20.73 -9.43
CA ILE A 367 0.15 21.13 -10.55
C ILE A 367 -1.10 21.84 -9.99
N ARG A 368 -1.84 21.16 -9.12
CA ARG A 368 -3.13 21.58 -8.54
C ARG A 368 -3.06 22.89 -7.72
N THR A 369 -1.90 23.23 -7.17
CA THR A 369 -1.69 24.45 -6.36
C THR A 369 -0.97 25.58 -7.11
N GLY A 370 -0.62 25.42 -8.39
CA GLY A 370 0.23 26.37 -9.12
C GLY A 370 1.68 26.45 -8.59
N SER A 371 2.05 25.68 -7.57
CA SER A 371 3.43 25.70 -7.05
C SER A 371 4.46 25.08 -8.01
N LEU A 372 4.00 24.42 -9.08
CA LEU A 372 4.83 24.04 -10.23
C LEU A 372 5.37 25.26 -11.00
N ASP A 373 4.64 26.37 -11.09
CA ASP A 373 5.11 27.60 -11.75
C ASP A 373 6.34 28.19 -11.03
N VAL A 374 6.33 28.15 -9.70
CA VAL A 374 7.46 28.53 -8.85
C VAL A 374 8.69 27.66 -9.13
N LEU A 375 8.50 26.42 -9.60
CA LEU A 375 9.59 25.54 -10.06
C LEU A 375 10.00 25.86 -11.51
N MET A 376 9.07 26.19 -12.41
CA MET A 376 9.38 26.59 -13.79
C MET A 376 10.30 27.83 -13.86
N THR A 377 10.18 28.76 -12.90
CA THR A 377 11.09 29.92 -12.78
C THR A 377 12.52 29.59 -12.30
N LYS A 378 12.94 28.31 -12.19
CA LYS A 378 14.29 27.95 -11.74
C LYS A 378 15.22 27.59 -12.92
N PRO A 379 16.52 27.95 -12.87
CA PRO A 379 17.48 27.68 -13.95
C PRO A 379 18.00 26.22 -13.95
N VAL A 380 17.10 25.25 -13.82
CA VAL A 380 17.34 23.79 -13.68
C VAL A 380 16.21 23.06 -14.42
N SER A 381 16.50 21.87 -14.97
CA SER A 381 15.46 21.03 -15.60
C SER A 381 14.30 20.78 -14.64
N LEU A 382 13.08 21.22 -15.00
CA LEU A 382 11.89 21.08 -14.16
C LEU A 382 11.67 19.63 -13.73
N GLN A 383 11.82 18.69 -14.68
CA GLN A 383 11.71 17.25 -14.45
C GLN A 383 12.60 16.82 -13.28
N PHE A 384 13.90 17.14 -13.31
CA PHE A 384 14.84 16.82 -12.22
C PHE A 384 14.42 17.42 -10.86
N MET A 385 13.93 18.66 -10.84
CA MET A 385 13.50 19.30 -9.59
C MET A 385 12.17 18.78 -9.03
N VAL A 386 11.36 18.16 -9.88
CA VAL A 386 10.12 17.49 -9.49
C VAL A 386 10.42 16.07 -9.02
N THR A 387 11.33 15.36 -9.70
CA THR A 387 11.51 13.91 -9.53
C THR A 387 12.64 13.49 -8.59
N LEU A 388 13.56 14.40 -8.23
CA LEU A 388 14.79 14.09 -7.48
C LEU A 388 15.13 15.17 -6.40
N ARG A 389 14.14 15.86 -5.83
CA ARG A 389 14.36 16.96 -4.87
C ARG A 389 14.28 16.57 -3.40
N GLN A 390 13.48 15.56 -3.06
CA GLN A 390 13.42 14.95 -1.73
C GLN A 390 14.22 13.65 -1.73
N PHE A 391 14.76 13.29 -0.56
CA PHE A 391 15.37 11.98 -0.33
C PHE A 391 15.03 11.49 1.08
N GLU A 392 14.32 10.36 1.18
CA GLU A 392 13.82 9.84 2.45
C GLU A 392 14.77 8.78 3.02
N LEU A 393 15.70 9.20 3.86
CA LEU A 393 16.68 8.33 4.51
C LEU A 393 15.99 7.28 5.40
N GLY A 394 14.92 7.68 6.10
CA GLY A 394 14.15 6.81 7.00
C GLY A 394 13.53 5.61 6.30
N TYR A 395 13.11 5.75 5.04
CA TYR A 395 12.58 4.66 4.23
C TYR A 395 13.67 3.87 3.47
N THR A 396 14.76 4.55 3.08
CA THR A 396 15.86 3.93 2.30
C THR A 396 16.64 2.90 3.12
N VAL A 397 17.13 3.31 4.30
CA VAL A 397 18.13 2.57 5.08
C VAL A 397 17.66 1.17 5.52
N PRO A 398 16.50 0.99 6.20
CA PRO A 398 16.05 -0.33 6.63
C PRO A 398 15.80 -1.29 5.46
N ASN A 399 15.26 -0.78 4.35
CA ASN A 399 15.01 -1.57 3.14
C ASN A 399 16.31 -2.03 2.45
N VAL A 400 17.29 -1.13 2.25
CA VAL A 400 18.54 -1.49 1.58
C VAL A 400 19.38 -2.44 2.44
N ILE A 401 19.46 -2.21 3.75
CA ILE A 401 20.17 -3.10 4.68
C ILE A 401 19.45 -4.45 4.79
N GLY A 402 18.16 -4.45 5.11
CA GLY A 402 17.38 -5.67 5.32
C GLY A 402 17.23 -6.50 4.05
N GLY A 403 17.00 -5.84 2.91
CA GLY A 403 16.99 -6.47 1.59
C GLY A 403 18.35 -7.08 1.25
N GLY A 404 19.44 -6.34 1.45
CA GLY A 404 20.81 -6.85 1.23
C GLY A 404 21.16 -8.05 2.10
N ILE A 405 20.69 -8.08 3.37
CA ILE A 405 20.84 -9.23 4.26
C ILE A 405 20.07 -10.44 3.73
N MET A 406 18.79 -10.29 3.35
CA MET A 406 17.99 -11.38 2.78
C MET A 406 18.59 -11.92 1.46
N THR A 407 19.02 -11.02 0.57
CA THR A 407 19.74 -11.35 -0.66
C THR A 407 21.03 -12.10 -0.38
N GLY A 408 21.86 -11.65 0.56
CA GLY A 408 23.13 -12.30 0.91
C GLY A 408 22.94 -13.68 1.53
N ILE A 409 21.95 -13.85 2.42
CA ILE A 409 21.60 -15.14 3.02
C ILE A 409 21.11 -16.12 1.93
N GLY A 410 20.22 -15.68 1.04
CA GLY A 410 19.73 -16.50 -0.07
C GLY A 410 20.88 -16.94 -0.99
N TRP A 411 21.67 -15.98 -1.49
CA TRP A 411 22.83 -16.22 -2.37
C TRP A 411 23.81 -17.25 -1.75
N TYR A 412 24.18 -17.06 -0.48
CA TYR A 412 25.09 -17.96 0.23
C TYR A 412 24.51 -19.38 0.38
N ARG A 413 23.25 -19.51 0.79
CA ARG A 413 22.60 -20.83 1.00
C ARG A 413 22.34 -21.59 -0.30
N LEU A 414 22.13 -20.88 -1.40
CA LEU A 414 22.03 -21.48 -2.74
C LEU A 414 23.37 -21.99 -3.28
N GLY A 415 24.49 -21.75 -2.58
CA GLY A 415 25.83 -22.17 -3.00
C GLY A 415 26.33 -21.47 -4.28
N LEU A 416 25.72 -20.35 -4.67
CA LEU A 416 26.03 -19.67 -5.93
C LEU A 416 27.39 -18.94 -5.84
N PRO A 417 28.18 -18.94 -6.93
CA PRO A 417 29.50 -18.30 -6.94
C PRO A 417 29.38 -16.80 -6.68
N PHE A 418 30.09 -16.32 -5.66
CA PHE A 418 30.26 -14.89 -5.37
C PHE A 418 31.64 -14.44 -5.85
N ASN A 419 31.70 -13.87 -7.05
CA ASN A 419 32.93 -13.38 -7.67
C ASN A 419 32.68 -11.98 -8.30
N PHE A 420 33.71 -11.38 -8.89
CA PHE A 420 33.61 -10.03 -9.45
C PHE A 420 32.60 -9.92 -10.62
N GLU A 421 32.43 -10.98 -11.40
CA GLU A 421 31.46 -11.03 -12.51
C GLU A 421 30.03 -11.12 -11.99
N THR A 422 29.75 -12.05 -11.07
CA THR A 422 28.38 -12.25 -10.54
C THR A 422 27.95 -11.07 -9.67
N ALA A 423 28.83 -10.55 -8.81
CA ALA A 423 28.55 -9.34 -8.03
C ALA A 423 28.44 -8.07 -8.91
N GLY A 424 29.28 -7.96 -9.96
CA GLY A 424 29.27 -6.85 -10.90
C GLY A 424 27.97 -6.81 -11.73
N GLY A 425 27.63 -7.92 -12.39
CA GLY A 425 26.42 -8.04 -13.20
C GLY A 425 25.14 -7.87 -12.37
N PHE A 426 25.08 -8.44 -11.16
CA PHE A 426 23.97 -8.21 -10.22
C PHE A 426 23.81 -6.72 -9.87
N SER A 427 24.92 -6.02 -9.59
CA SER A 427 24.92 -4.58 -9.27
C SER A 427 24.50 -3.71 -10.46
N VAL A 428 24.92 -4.07 -11.67
CA VAL A 428 24.51 -3.40 -12.92
C VAL A 428 23.01 -3.60 -13.18
N LEU A 429 22.48 -4.81 -12.99
CA LEU A 429 21.06 -5.11 -13.15
C LEU A 429 20.19 -4.41 -12.10
N LEU A 430 20.65 -4.27 -10.86
CA LEU A 430 20.00 -3.39 -9.87
C LEU A 430 19.94 -1.93 -10.36
N GLY A 431 21.03 -1.43 -10.97
CA GLY A 431 21.06 -0.09 -11.59
C GLY A 431 20.04 0.08 -12.72
N CYS A 432 19.95 -0.90 -13.63
CA CYS A 432 18.90 -0.97 -14.66
C CYS A 432 17.49 -1.04 -14.05
N GLY A 433 17.34 -1.77 -12.95
CA GLY A 433 16.12 -1.80 -12.16
C GLY A 433 15.72 -0.40 -11.65
N VAL A 434 16.65 0.36 -11.04
CA VAL A 434 16.38 1.72 -10.53
C VAL A 434 15.96 2.69 -11.64
N LEU A 435 16.60 2.62 -12.81
CA LEU A 435 16.21 3.42 -13.99
C LEU A 435 14.84 3.01 -14.54
N THR A 436 14.50 1.72 -14.46
CA THR A 436 13.19 1.19 -14.82
C THR A 436 12.13 1.67 -13.83
N THR A 437 12.36 1.59 -12.51
CA THR A 437 11.49 2.14 -11.46
C THR A 437 11.19 3.62 -11.68
N TYR A 438 12.23 4.43 -11.90
CA TYR A 438 12.07 5.87 -12.15
C TYR A 438 11.10 6.13 -13.31
N SER A 439 11.24 5.38 -14.40
CA SER A 439 10.47 5.63 -15.62
C SER A 439 9.06 5.05 -15.52
N VAL A 440 8.91 3.80 -15.04
CA VAL A 440 7.62 3.11 -14.89
C VAL A 440 6.69 3.85 -13.94
N PHE A 441 7.18 4.31 -12.78
CA PHE A 441 6.31 4.91 -11.76
C PHE A 441 6.17 6.43 -11.87
N LEU A 442 6.93 7.08 -12.76
CA LEU A 442 6.65 8.48 -13.13
C LEU A 442 5.53 8.56 -14.18
N LEU A 443 5.41 7.60 -15.10
CA LEU A 443 4.38 7.57 -16.16
C LEU A 443 2.96 7.87 -15.64
N PRO A 444 2.45 7.20 -14.57
CA PRO A 444 1.09 7.43 -14.09
C PRO A 444 0.94 8.84 -13.50
N GLN A 445 1.96 9.34 -12.77
CA GLN A 445 1.90 10.66 -12.15
C GLN A 445 1.90 11.81 -13.16
N LEU A 446 2.33 11.57 -14.41
CA LEU A 446 2.16 12.57 -15.49
C LEU A 446 0.71 12.72 -15.93
N LEU A 447 -0.18 11.76 -15.63
CA LEU A 447 -1.63 11.91 -15.88
C LEU A 447 -2.24 13.08 -15.09
N ALA A 448 -1.56 13.56 -14.04
CA ALA A 448 -1.96 14.74 -13.27
C ALA A 448 -2.03 16.04 -14.09
N PHE A 449 -1.35 16.11 -15.24
CA PHE A 449 -1.47 17.25 -16.15
C PHE A 449 -2.82 17.31 -16.88
N TRP A 450 -3.57 16.20 -16.95
CA TRP A 450 -4.88 16.12 -17.60
C TRP A 450 -6.01 15.61 -16.69
N ILE A 451 -5.71 15.09 -15.48
CA ILE A 451 -6.69 14.48 -14.56
C ILE A 451 -6.63 15.15 -13.17
N ILE A 452 -7.77 15.73 -12.75
CA ILE A 452 -7.91 16.55 -11.53
C ILE A 452 -7.69 15.78 -10.21
N ARG A 453 -7.99 14.47 -10.16
CA ARG A 453 -7.69 13.60 -9.00
C ARG A 453 -6.91 12.35 -9.41
N THR A 454 -5.81 12.11 -8.72
CA THR A 454 -4.82 11.07 -9.01
C THR A 454 -4.59 10.09 -7.85
N ASN A 455 -5.44 10.09 -6.82
CA ASN A 455 -5.33 9.16 -5.70
C ASN A 455 -5.36 7.70 -6.19
N GLY A 456 -6.31 7.37 -7.08
CA GLY A 456 -6.39 6.06 -7.73
C GLY A 456 -5.23 5.75 -8.69
N VAL A 457 -4.63 6.78 -9.30
CA VAL A 457 -3.39 6.64 -10.09
C VAL A 457 -2.24 6.20 -9.18
N THR A 458 -2.15 6.78 -7.97
CA THR A 458 -1.13 6.43 -6.98
C THR A 458 -1.39 5.07 -6.32
N GLU A 459 -2.65 4.75 -5.95
CA GLU A 459 -3.01 3.40 -5.47
C GLU A 459 -2.66 2.33 -6.52
N LEU A 460 -3.05 2.52 -7.79
CA LEU A 460 -2.69 1.61 -8.87
C LEU A 460 -1.17 1.50 -9.06
N SER A 461 -0.44 2.61 -9.00
CA SER A 461 1.03 2.62 -9.08
C SER A 461 1.67 1.80 -7.97
N ASN A 462 1.22 1.98 -6.72
CA ASN A 462 1.76 1.26 -5.57
C ASN A 462 1.41 -0.23 -5.64
N SER A 463 0.18 -0.57 -6.01
CA SER A 463 -0.24 -1.97 -6.20
C SER A 463 0.54 -2.66 -7.34
N ILE A 464 0.87 -1.95 -8.42
CA ILE A 464 1.74 -2.44 -9.51
C ILE A 464 3.19 -2.60 -9.04
N PHE A 465 3.68 -1.78 -8.12
CA PHE A 465 5.01 -1.98 -7.53
C PHE A 465 5.01 -3.22 -6.62
N GLU A 466 4.02 -3.36 -5.74
CA GLU A 466 3.93 -4.45 -4.77
C GLU A 466 3.89 -5.85 -5.40
N THR A 467 3.30 -6.04 -6.60
CA THR A 467 3.33 -7.36 -7.29
C THR A 467 4.74 -7.91 -7.53
N ASN A 468 5.79 -7.09 -7.44
CA ASN A 468 7.17 -7.52 -7.64
C ASN A 468 7.81 -8.15 -6.38
N TYR A 469 7.07 -8.38 -5.29
CA TYR A 469 7.60 -9.08 -4.11
C TYR A 469 7.75 -10.60 -4.30
N VAL A 470 7.06 -11.19 -5.30
CA VAL A 470 7.19 -12.60 -5.68
C VAL A 470 7.96 -12.79 -7.00
N PRO A 471 8.58 -13.96 -7.23
CA PRO A 471 9.12 -14.30 -8.54
C PRO A 471 8.02 -14.30 -9.62
N MET A 472 8.32 -13.77 -10.81
CA MET A 472 7.34 -13.63 -11.90
C MET A 472 6.73 -14.97 -12.36
N ALA A 473 7.46 -16.07 -12.15
CA ALA A 473 7.03 -17.45 -12.41
C ALA A 473 5.87 -17.95 -11.52
N VAL A 474 5.45 -17.16 -10.52
CA VAL A 474 4.21 -17.38 -9.76
C VAL A 474 2.98 -16.97 -10.58
N TYR A 475 3.11 -15.99 -11.47
CA TYR A 475 2.01 -15.46 -12.28
C TYR A 475 1.77 -16.25 -13.58
N SER A 476 0.59 -16.10 -14.16
CA SER A 476 0.27 -16.66 -15.49
C SER A 476 1.10 -16.03 -16.61
N ASN A 477 1.31 -16.80 -17.69
CA ASN A 477 2.13 -16.41 -18.85
C ASN A 477 1.73 -15.06 -19.49
N LEU A 478 0.44 -14.68 -19.41
CA LEU A 478 -0.04 -13.38 -19.90
C LEU A 478 0.45 -12.23 -19.02
N ILE A 479 0.35 -12.38 -17.69
CA ILE A 479 0.82 -11.38 -16.71
C ILE A 479 2.34 -11.25 -16.81
N GLN A 480 3.07 -12.37 -16.93
CA GLN A 480 4.51 -12.36 -17.17
C GLN A 480 4.88 -11.54 -18.42
N ARG A 481 4.22 -11.78 -19.57
CA ARG A 481 4.49 -11.02 -20.81
C ARG A 481 4.16 -9.53 -20.70
N ILE A 482 3.05 -9.17 -20.06
CA ILE A 482 2.67 -7.77 -19.82
C ILE A 482 3.71 -7.08 -18.91
N GLY A 483 4.07 -7.73 -17.80
CA GLY A 483 5.04 -7.24 -16.81
C GLY A 483 6.51 -7.30 -17.25
N LEU A 484 6.80 -7.93 -18.39
CA LEU A 484 8.12 -7.94 -19.03
C LEU A 484 8.22 -6.92 -20.17
N PHE A 485 7.22 -6.83 -21.05
CA PHE A 485 7.36 -6.12 -22.34
C PHE A 485 6.46 -4.89 -22.51
N VAL A 486 5.31 -4.83 -21.83
CA VAL A 486 4.35 -3.71 -21.98
C VAL A 486 4.58 -2.66 -20.90
N LEU A 487 4.66 -3.11 -19.64
CA LEU A 487 5.06 -2.31 -18.49
C LEU A 487 6.12 -3.14 -17.76
N PRO A 488 7.43 -2.90 -17.98
CA PRO A 488 8.51 -3.83 -17.62
C PRO A 488 8.83 -3.86 -16.12
N VAL A 489 7.82 -4.06 -15.27
CA VAL A 489 7.96 -4.11 -13.81
C VAL A 489 8.84 -5.26 -13.35
N PHE A 490 8.77 -6.42 -13.99
CA PHE A 490 9.56 -7.57 -13.58
C PHE A 490 11.07 -7.37 -13.83
N VAL A 491 11.46 -6.51 -14.77
CA VAL A 491 12.87 -6.08 -14.96
C VAL A 491 13.45 -5.46 -13.69
N ILE A 492 12.61 -4.81 -12.86
CA ILE A 492 13.02 -4.10 -11.64
C ILE A 492 13.56 -5.06 -10.58
N CYS A 493 12.83 -6.15 -10.30
CA CYS A 493 13.11 -7.02 -9.15
C CYS A 493 13.48 -8.46 -9.53
N ASN A 494 13.13 -8.94 -10.73
CA ASN A 494 13.36 -10.34 -11.09
C ASN A 494 14.70 -10.57 -11.79
N PHE A 495 15.19 -9.59 -12.55
CA PHE A 495 16.40 -9.77 -13.37
C PHE A 495 17.68 -9.97 -12.54
N PRO A 496 17.96 -9.21 -11.46
CA PRO A 496 19.16 -9.46 -10.66
C PRO A 496 19.20 -10.87 -10.03
N PRO A 497 18.10 -11.41 -9.42
CA PRO A 497 18.05 -12.81 -9.02
C PRO A 497 18.17 -13.82 -10.16
N MET A 498 17.49 -13.60 -11.30
CA MET A 498 17.55 -14.52 -12.44
C MET A 498 18.97 -14.64 -13.02
N PHE A 499 19.73 -13.55 -13.05
CA PHE A 499 21.12 -13.53 -13.52
C PHE A 499 22.01 -14.45 -12.68
N ILE A 500 22.03 -14.27 -11.36
CA ILE A 500 22.90 -15.06 -10.48
C ILE A 500 22.45 -16.52 -10.33
N LEU A 501 21.17 -16.80 -10.59
CA LEU A 501 20.61 -18.16 -10.69
C LEU A 501 20.81 -18.81 -12.08
N GLY A 502 21.48 -18.15 -13.03
CA GLY A 502 21.72 -18.69 -14.38
C GLY A 502 20.45 -18.87 -15.23
N LYS A 503 19.35 -18.19 -14.88
CA LYS A 503 18.01 -18.33 -15.48
C LYS A 503 17.66 -17.23 -16.49
N MET A 504 18.62 -16.40 -16.94
CA MET A 504 18.41 -15.42 -18.01
C MET A 504 18.96 -15.93 -19.34
N ASP A 505 18.15 -15.86 -20.40
CA ASP A 505 18.62 -15.99 -21.78
C ASP A 505 19.21 -14.67 -22.31
N THR A 506 19.91 -14.74 -23.45
CA THR A 506 20.54 -13.59 -24.12
C THR A 506 19.55 -12.47 -24.46
N GLY A 507 18.30 -12.81 -24.78
CA GLY A 507 17.24 -11.83 -25.08
C GLY A 507 16.82 -11.06 -23.84
N LEU A 508 16.65 -11.73 -22.70
CA LEU A 508 16.38 -11.09 -21.41
C LEU A 508 17.56 -10.22 -20.95
N VAL A 509 18.81 -10.66 -21.15
CA VAL A 509 20.00 -9.86 -20.84
C VAL A 509 20.04 -8.59 -21.69
N VAL A 510 19.80 -8.67 -22.99
CA VAL A 510 19.73 -7.48 -23.87
C VAL A 510 18.55 -6.57 -23.47
N TRP A 511 17.39 -7.15 -23.16
CA TRP A 511 16.20 -6.40 -22.73
C TRP A 511 16.44 -5.65 -21.40
N ALA A 512 17.24 -6.19 -20.49
CA ALA A 512 17.61 -5.53 -19.23
C ALA A 512 18.24 -4.14 -19.43
N PHE A 513 19.00 -3.97 -20.52
CA PHE A 513 19.62 -2.70 -20.89
C PHE A 513 18.72 -1.83 -21.79
N LEU A 514 17.98 -2.45 -22.72
CA LEU A 514 17.11 -1.71 -23.64
C LEU A 514 15.87 -1.13 -22.95
N ALA A 515 15.21 -1.88 -22.06
CA ALA A 515 13.97 -1.46 -21.39
C ALA A 515 14.10 -0.12 -20.63
N PRO A 516 15.08 0.11 -19.74
CA PRO A 516 15.24 1.40 -19.07
C PRO A 516 15.58 2.53 -20.05
N LEU A 517 16.39 2.30 -21.08
CA LEU A 517 16.75 3.34 -22.06
C LEU A 517 15.56 3.76 -22.92
N TRP A 518 14.78 2.79 -23.40
CA TRP A 518 13.54 2.98 -24.16
C TRP A 518 12.48 3.71 -23.32
N LEU A 519 12.26 3.29 -22.06
CA LEU A 519 11.36 3.99 -21.15
C LEU A 519 11.84 5.41 -20.82
N LEU A 520 13.15 5.64 -20.64
CA LEU A 520 13.70 6.98 -20.41
C LEU A 520 13.49 7.92 -21.60
N ALA A 521 13.47 7.40 -22.83
CA ALA A 521 13.07 8.15 -24.02
C ALA A 521 11.55 8.47 -24.00
N ILE A 522 10.70 7.47 -23.74
CA ILE A 522 9.23 7.64 -23.71
C ILE A 522 8.81 8.63 -22.61
N ILE A 523 9.29 8.48 -21.37
CA ILE A 523 8.95 9.39 -20.27
C ILE A 523 9.43 10.82 -20.55
N ARG A 524 10.52 10.99 -21.33
CA ARG A 524 11.00 12.31 -21.74
C ARG A 524 10.11 12.96 -22.79
N LEU A 525 9.58 12.18 -23.74
CA LEU A 525 8.61 12.65 -24.74
C LEU A 525 7.27 13.01 -24.08
N ILE A 526 6.72 12.14 -23.24
CA ILE A 526 5.45 12.39 -22.53
C ILE A 526 5.60 13.60 -21.58
N TRP A 527 6.74 13.74 -20.89
CA TRP A 527 7.02 14.94 -20.08
C TRP A 527 7.05 16.23 -20.93
N GLN A 528 7.63 16.20 -22.13
CA GLN A 528 7.64 17.37 -23.02
C GLN A 528 6.26 17.69 -23.59
N PHE A 529 5.41 16.69 -23.80
CA PHE A 529 4.02 16.87 -24.21
C PHE A 529 3.18 17.47 -23.07
N ALA A 530 3.26 16.89 -21.86
CA ALA A 530 2.58 17.37 -20.67
C ALA A 530 2.89 18.84 -20.32
N LEU A 531 4.13 19.30 -20.53
CA LEU A 531 4.51 20.70 -20.33
C LEU A 531 4.08 21.67 -21.45
N ARG A 532 3.55 21.18 -22.58
CA ARG A 532 2.94 22.03 -23.62
C ARG A 532 1.47 22.30 -23.33
N ASP A 533 0.78 21.29 -22.81
CA ASP A 533 -0.63 21.37 -22.42
C ASP A 533 -0.85 22.03 -21.05
N TYR A 534 0.22 22.22 -20.25
CA TYR A 534 0.11 22.74 -18.89
C TYR A 534 -0.39 24.19 -18.83
N THR A 535 -1.63 24.37 -18.37
CA THR A 535 -2.17 25.65 -17.91
C THR A 535 -1.95 25.83 -16.41
N SER A 536 -1.56 27.04 -15.99
CA SER A 536 -1.36 27.34 -14.57
C SER A 536 -2.70 27.37 -13.82
N ALA A 537 -2.71 26.79 -12.61
CA ALA A 537 -3.85 26.84 -11.69
C ALA A 537 -3.98 28.20 -10.96
N SER A 538 -3.25 29.24 -11.38
CA SER A 538 -3.33 30.61 -10.85
C SER A 538 -3.78 31.65 -11.90
N GLN A 539 -4.54 31.21 -12.91
CA GLN A 539 -5.27 32.06 -13.87
C GLN A 539 -6.77 31.88 -13.73
#